data_AF-A0A933ZG10-F1
#
_entry.id   AF-A0A933ZG10-F1
#
_cell.length_a   1.000
_cell.length_b   1.000
_cell.length_c   1.000
_cell.angle_alpha   90.00
_cell.angle_beta   90.00
_cell.angle_gamma   90.00
#
_symmetry.space_group_name_H-M   'P 1'
#
loop_
_entity.id
_entity.type
_entity.pdbx_description
1 polymer ?
#
loop_
_entity_poly.entity_id
_entity_poly.type
_entity_poly.pdbx_seq_one_letter_code
_entity_poly.pdbx_strand_id
1 'polypeptide(L)'
;MSPRSRSLARHLIAIALSTGLVLAAFSALADRPSSDRAVATQILAQLQSDSSPVASAVARPTNEARAALARADNAVASGDAVNARLLEGLAREWAELAVDVARSVEGQQEAGALQSAAADASLRVQRARAMLDELAARKARAQGELNQLTQQADAGPAPVTTTPATTKKPASKPVIAVPPGQSTAAPKPGAKKGGGK
;
A
#
# COMPACT_ATOMS: atom_id res chain seq x y z
N MET A 1 -2.07 10.86 45.39
CA MET A 1 -2.79 11.54 44.29
C MET A 1 -2.51 10.78 43.00
N SER A 2 -3.53 10.12 42.45
CA SER A 2 -3.37 9.05 41.46
C SER A 2 -3.63 9.54 40.01
N PRO A 3 -2.76 9.21 39.03
CA PRO A 3 -2.82 9.75 37.65
C PRO A 3 -3.77 9.02 36.68
N ARG A 4 -4.74 8.24 37.15
CA ARG A 4 -5.57 7.36 36.28
C ARG A 4 -6.87 7.97 35.73
N SER A 5 -7.26 9.18 36.11
CA SER A 5 -8.59 9.72 35.79
C SER A 5 -8.69 10.59 34.53
N ARG A 6 -7.58 10.87 33.82
CA ARG A 6 -7.58 11.80 32.66
C ARG A 6 -7.89 11.15 31.29
N SER A 7 -8.04 9.82 31.23
CA SER A 7 -8.21 9.11 29.96
C SER A 7 -9.65 9.04 29.44
N LEU A 8 -10.66 9.26 30.29
CA LEU A 8 -12.07 9.03 29.91
C LEU A 8 -12.76 10.27 29.35
N ALA A 9 -12.29 11.48 29.66
CA ALA A 9 -12.90 12.73 29.17
C ALA A 9 -12.62 13.02 27.69
N ARG A 10 -11.64 12.34 27.07
CA ARG A 10 -11.26 12.55 25.65
C ARG A 10 -12.07 11.75 24.65
N HIS A 11 -12.87 10.77 25.09
CA HIS A 11 -13.71 9.96 24.20
C HIS A 11 -15.16 10.45 24.11
N LEU A 12 -15.60 11.37 24.97
CA LEU A 12 -16.96 11.93 24.91
C LEU A 12 -17.10 13.18 24.03
N ILE A 13 -16.00 13.85 23.65
CA ILE A 13 -16.05 15.02 22.74
C ILE A 13 -16.04 14.61 21.26
N ALA A 14 -15.61 13.37 20.95
CA ALA A 14 -15.51 12.89 19.58
C ALA A 14 -16.85 12.46 18.94
N ILE A 15 -17.93 12.34 19.72
CA ILE A 15 -19.25 11.86 19.25
C ILE A 15 -20.21 13.03 18.92
N ALA A 16 -19.93 14.25 19.38
CA ALA A 16 -20.79 15.42 19.16
C ALA A 16 -20.56 16.14 17.81
N LEU A 17 -19.54 15.75 17.04
CA LEU A 17 -19.17 16.40 15.77
C LEU A 17 -19.66 15.67 14.51
N SER A 18 -20.33 14.52 14.64
CA SER A 18 -20.78 13.73 13.48
C SER A 18 -22.23 14.01 13.04
N THR A 19 -23.04 14.73 13.82
CA THR A 19 -24.45 15.00 13.51
C THR A 19 -24.73 16.34 12.84
N GLY A 20 -23.75 17.27 12.78
CA GLY A 20 -23.90 18.57 12.13
C GLY A 20 -23.73 18.56 10.61
N LEU A 21 -23.15 17.51 10.03
CA LEU A 21 -22.77 17.47 8.60
C LEU A 21 -23.88 16.95 7.67
N VAL A 22 -25.03 16.52 8.18
CA VAL A 22 -26.09 15.93 7.34
C VAL A 22 -27.09 16.98 6.82
N LEU A 23 -27.24 18.13 7.49
CA LEU A 23 -28.20 19.16 7.06
C LEU A 23 -27.71 20.10 5.94
N ALA A 24 -26.40 20.19 5.68
CA ALA A 24 -25.87 21.05 4.62
C ALA A 24 -25.93 20.42 3.21
N ALA A 25 -26.20 19.11 3.10
CA ALA A 25 -26.23 18.40 1.82
C ALA A 25 -27.55 18.57 1.02
N PHE A 26 -28.63 19.04 1.66
CA PHE A 26 -29.94 19.15 1.00
C PHE A 26 -30.15 20.45 0.22
N SER A 27 -29.46 21.55 0.56
CA SER A 27 -29.61 22.83 -0.15
C SER A 27 -28.99 22.84 -1.55
N ALA A 28 -28.19 21.82 -1.92
CA ALA A 28 -27.57 21.70 -3.24
C ALA A 28 -28.48 21.04 -4.31
N LEU A 29 -29.69 20.59 -3.96
CA LEU A 29 -30.60 19.96 -4.94
C LEU A 29 -31.47 20.94 -5.74
N ALA A 30 -31.55 22.21 -5.32
CA ALA A 30 -32.45 23.18 -5.96
C ALA A 30 -31.92 23.72 -7.30
N ASP A 31 -30.63 23.55 -7.60
CA ASP A 31 -29.99 24.06 -8.82
C ASP A 31 -29.33 22.92 -9.61
N ARG A 32 -30.09 21.83 -9.85
CA ARG A 32 -29.62 20.79 -10.76
C ARG A 32 -29.72 21.31 -12.19
N PRO A 33 -28.63 21.29 -12.98
CA PRO A 33 -28.71 21.62 -14.39
C PRO A 33 -29.81 20.77 -15.06
N SER A 34 -30.78 21.44 -15.65
CA SER A 34 -31.99 20.81 -16.19
C SER A 34 -31.79 20.17 -17.56
N SER A 35 -30.64 20.40 -18.21
CA SER A 35 -30.30 19.83 -19.51
C SER A 35 -29.05 18.96 -19.44
N ASP A 36 -29.03 17.90 -20.25
CA ASP A 36 -27.88 16.99 -20.35
C ASP A 36 -26.61 17.73 -20.80
N ARG A 37 -26.75 18.74 -21.66
CA ARG A 37 -25.66 19.66 -22.02
C ARG A 37 -25.07 20.33 -20.80
N ALA A 38 -25.90 20.94 -19.94
CA ALA A 38 -25.42 21.66 -18.78
C ALA A 38 -24.71 20.71 -17.80
N VAL A 39 -25.26 19.51 -17.57
CA VAL A 39 -24.59 18.44 -16.78
C VAL A 39 -23.23 18.08 -17.38
N ALA A 40 -23.17 17.76 -18.68
CA ALA A 40 -21.94 17.37 -19.35
C ALA A 40 -20.86 18.46 -19.26
N THR A 41 -21.22 19.72 -19.51
CA THR A 41 -20.28 20.86 -19.42
C THR A 41 -19.78 21.10 -18.00
N GLN A 42 -20.64 20.95 -16.99
CA GLN A 42 -20.26 21.07 -15.59
C GLN A 42 -19.23 20.00 -15.20
N ILE A 43 -19.48 18.74 -15.56
CA ILE A 43 -18.55 17.63 -15.32
C ILE A 43 -17.21 17.88 -16.03
N LEU A 44 -17.23 18.30 -17.30
CA LEU A 44 -16.02 18.61 -18.05
C LEU A 44 -15.20 19.76 -17.43
N ALA A 45 -15.87 20.79 -16.90
CA ALA A 45 -15.21 21.90 -16.20
C ALA A 45 -14.59 21.47 -14.87
N GLN A 46 -15.27 20.59 -14.11
CA GLN A 46 -14.73 19.99 -12.89
C GLN A 46 -13.45 19.18 -13.21
N LEU A 47 -13.53 18.25 -14.16
CA LEU A 47 -12.39 17.42 -14.57
C LEU A 47 -11.23 18.20 -15.17
N GLN A 48 -11.49 19.37 -15.77
CA GLN A 48 -10.43 20.25 -16.29
C GLN A 48 -9.71 21.02 -15.17
N SER A 49 -10.39 21.28 -14.05
CA SER A 49 -9.80 21.98 -12.89
C SER A 49 -8.90 21.07 -12.06
N ASP A 50 -9.13 19.76 -12.13
CA ASP A 50 -8.34 18.76 -11.43
C ASP A 50 -7.01 18.51 -12.14
N SER A 51 -5.91 19.02 -11.57
CA SER A 51 -4.53 18.78 -12.02
C SER A 51 -3.99 17.40 -11.58
N SER A 52 -4.87 16.43 -11.45
CA SER A 52 -4.60 15.10 -10.91
C SER A 52 -3.78 14.23 -11.89
N PRO A 53 -2.94 13.29 -11.39
CA PRO A 53 -2.29 12.26 -12.22
C PRO A 53 -3.26 11.42 -13.06
N VAL A 54 -4.57 11.50 -12.75
CA VAL A 54 -5.67 10.84 -13.46
C VAL A 54 -6.00 11.49 -14.81
N ALA A 55 -5.49 12.69 -15.11
CA ALA A 55 -5.80 13.45 -16.32
C ALA A 55 -5.60 12.66 -17.63
N SER A 56 -4.56 11.82 -17.72
CA SER A 56 -4.30 11.00 -18.90
C SER A 56 -5.32 9.87 -19.09
N ALA A 57 -5.81 9.27 -17.99
CA ALA A 57 -6.79 8.20 -18.02
C ALA A 57 -8.18 8.69 -18.49
N VAL A 58 -8.54 9.92 -18.12
CA VAL A 58 -9.82 10.54 -18.51
C VAL A 58 -9.77 11.27 -19.85
N ALA A 59 -8.61 11.36 -20.51
CA ALA A 59 -8.44 12.12 -21.74
C ALA A 59 -9.36 11.63 -22.87
N ARG A 60 -9.51 10.32 -23.04
CA ARG A 60 -10.39 9.75 -24.07
C ARG A 60 -11.87 10.09 -23.82
N PRO A 61 -12.50 9.72 -22.70
CA PRO A 61 -13.92 9.99 -22.49
C PRO A 61 -14.24 11.49 -22.47
N THR A 62 -13.33 12.34 -21.95
CA THR A 62 -13.52 13.81 -22.01
C THR A 62 -13.48 14.35 -23.44
N ASN A 63 -12.63 13.81 -24.31
CA ASN A 63 -12.61 14.19 -25.73
C ASN A 63 -13.87 13.74 -26.48
N GLU A 64 -14.36 12.53 -26.21
CA GLU A 64 -15.61 12.02 -26.81
C GLU A 64 -16.83 12.85 -26.38
N ALA A 65 -16.90 13.23 -25.09
CA ALA A 65 -17.94 14.12 -24.58
C ALA A 65 -17.94 15.49 -25.31
N ARG A 66 -16.76 16.11 -25.48
CA ARG A 66 -16.63 17.37 -26.23
C ARG A 66 -17.01 17.21 -27.70
N ALA A 67 -16.62 16.10 -28.33
CA ALA A 67 -16.96 15.82 -29.72
C ALA A 67 -18.48 15.59 -29.91
N ALA A 68 -19.15 14.96 -28.95
CA ALA A 68 -20.60 14.81 -28.95
C ALA A 68 -21.31 16.18 -28.80
N LEU A 69 -20.84 17.06 -27.90
CA LEU A 69 -21.36 18.43 -27.78
C LEU A 69 -21.20 19.24 -29.07
N ALA A 70 -20.03 19.17 -29.71
CA ALA A 70 -19.81 19.86 -30.99
C ALA A 70 -20.74 19.34 -32.10
N ARG A 71 -21.04 18.04 -32.12
CA ARG A 71 -22.04 17.48 -33.06
C ARG A 71 -23.46 17.92 -32.70
N ALA A 72 -23.79 18.03 -31.42
CA ALA A 72 -25.08 18.55 -30.98
C ALA A 72 -25.28 20.00 -31.45
N ASP A 73 -24.24 20.85 -31.32
CA ASP A 73 -24.27 22.23 -31.82
C ASP A 73 -24.54 22.30 -33.33
N ASN A 74 -23.90 21.42 -34.11
CA ASN A 74 -24.15 21.33 -35.55
C ASN A 74 -25.58 20.89 -35.87
N ALA A 75 -26.15 19.95 -35.10
CA ALA A 75 -27.54 19.51 -35.28
C ALA A 75 -28.55 20.62 -34.93
N VAL A 76 -28.28 21.43 -33.90
CA VAL A 76 -29.07 22.64 -33.59
C VAL A 76 -29.02 23.62 -34.76
N ALA A 77 -27.83 23.88 -35.31
CA ALA A 77 -27.65 24.79 -36.43
C ALA A 77 -28.37 24.32 -37.71
N SER A 78 -28.53 23.01 -37.92
CA SER A 78 -29.29 22.45 -39.03
C SER A 78 -30.80 22.32 -38.78
N GLY A 79 -31.28 22.71 -37.59
CA GLY A 79 -32.69 22.59 -37.20
C GLY A 79 -33.14 21.20 -36.76
N ASP A 80 -32.21 20.25 -36.58
CA ASP A 80 -32.49 18.89 -36.12
C ASP A 80 -32.43 18.80 -34.59
N ALA A 81 -33.49 19.29 -33.94
CA ALA A 81 -33.59 19.37 -32.49
C ALA A 81 -33.63 18.00 -31.79
N VAL A 82 -34.13 16.96 -32.46
CA VAL A 82 -34.20 15.61 -31.89
C VAL A 82 -32.81 15.01 -31.80
N ASN A 83 -32.05 15.06 -32.89
CA ASN A 83 -30.68 14.56 -32.92
C ASN A 83 -29.76 15.35 -31.97
N ALA A 84 -29.94 16.68 -31.89
CA ALA A 84 -29.22 17.51 -30.93
C ALA A 84 -29.38 17.00 -29.48
N ARG A 85 -30.62 16.73 -29.04
CA ARG A 85 -30.88 16.19 -27.69
C ARG A 85 -30.25 14.82 -27.46
N LEU A 86 -30.28 13.93 -28.44
CA LEU A 86 -29.63 12.62 -28.35
C LEU A 86 -28.10 12.76 -28.19
N LEU A 87 -27.50 13.68 -28.93
CA LEU A 87 -26.06 13.96 -28.85
C LEU A 87 -25.66 14.64 -27.53
N GLU A 88 -26.53 15.49 -26.97
CA GLU A 88 -26.35 16.05 -25.61
C GLU A 88 -26.41 14.95 -24.54
N GLY A 89 -27.36 14.02 -24.65
CA GLY A 89 -27.44 12.84 -23.78
C GLY A 89 -26.18 11.97 -23.88
N LEU A 90 -25.71 11.70 -25.10
CA LEU A 90 -24.46 10.96 -25.33
C LEU A 90 -23.24 11.68 -24.74
N ALA A 91 -23.19 13.01 -24.84
CA ALA A 91 -22.10 13.79 -24.24
C ALA A 91 -22.08 13.66 -22.72
N ARG A 92 -23.27 13.66 -22.09
CA ARG A 92 -23.40 13.42 -20.66
C ARG A 92 -22.92 12.04 -20.25
N GLU A 93 -23.30 10.98 -20.97
CA GLU A 93 -22.85 9.61 -20.68
C GLU A 93 -21.31 9.49 -20.75
N TRP A 94 -20.68 10.10 -21.76
CA TRP A 94 -19.21 10.13 -21.85
C TRP A 94 -18.57 10.93 -20.71
N ALA A 95 -19.19 12.02 -20.27
CA ALA A 95 -18.71 12.80 -19.14
C ALA A 95 -18.83 12.02 -17.82
N GLU A 96 -19.95 11.33 -17.59
CA GLU A 96 -20.14 10.44 -16.43
C GLU A 96 -19.14 9.28 -16.46
N LEU A 97 -18.88 8.68 -17.63
CA LEU A 97 -17.84 7.66 -17.79
C LEU A 97 -16.44 8.19 -17.44
N ALA A 98 -16.13 9.45 -17.76
CA ALA A 98 -14.87 10.06 -17.36
C ALA A 98 -14.73 10.14 -15.83
N VAL A 99 -15.82 10.45 -15.12
CA VAL A 99 -15.85 10.47 -13.64
C VAL A 99 -15.65 9.06 -13.07
N ASP A 100 -16.30 8.05 -13.64
CA ASP A 100 -16.15 6.67 -13.18
C ASP A 100 -14.74 6.12 -13.45
N VAL A 101 -14.14 6.45 -14.60
CA VAL A 101 -12.73 6.16 -14.88
C VAL A 101 -11.84 6.82 -13.84
N ALA A 102 -12.08 8.09 -13.52
CA ALA A 102 -11.28 8.79 -12.51
C ALA A 102 -11.34 8.09 -11.14
N ARG A 103 -12.55 7.81 -10.67
CA ARG A 103 -12.80 7.08 -9.41
C ARG A 103 -12.13 5.70 -9.41
N SER A 104 -12.15 5.00 -10.55
CA SER A 104 -11.52 3.69 -10.67
C SER A 104 -9.99 3.76 -10.52
N VAL A 105 -9.36 4.79 -11.07
CA VAL A 105 -7.91 5.00 -10.98
C VAL A 105 -7.51 5.35 -9.54
N GLU A 106 -8.29 6.21 -8.87
CA GLU A 106 -8.09 6.52 -7.46
C GLU A 106 -8.19 5.25 -6.59
N GLY A 107 -9.24 4.45 -6.78
CA GLY A 107 -9.40 3.19 -6.07
C GLY A 107 -8.25 2.20 -6.31
N GLN A 108 -7.68 2.15 -7.52
CA GLN A 108 -6.50 1.34 -7.81
C GLN A 108 -5.25 1.85 -7.08
N GLN A 109 -5.05 3.16 -6.99
CA GLN A 109 -3.93 3.75 -6.26
C GLN A 109 -4.03 3.45 -4.76
N GLU A 110 -5.22 3.63 -4.18
CA GLU A 110 -5.49 3.31 -2.78
C GLU A 110 -5.26 1.82 -2.49
N ALA A 111 -5.77 0.92 -3.35
CA ALA A 111 -5.56 -0.51 -3.22
C ALA A 111 -4.07 -0.88 -3.30
N GLY A 112 -3.31 -0.25 -4.20
CA GLY A 112 -1.86 -0.45 -4.30
C GLY A 112 -1.10 0.02 -3.05
N ALA A 113 -1.50 1.15 -2.47
CA ALA A 113 -0.94 1.65 -1.21
C ALA A 113 -1.23 0.69 -0.04
N LEU A 114 -2.46 0.20 0.07
CA LEU A 114 -2.87 -0.77 1.09
C LEU A 114 -2.13 -2.10 0.94
N GLN A 115 -1.98 -2.59 -0.29
CA GLN A 115 -1.23 -3.82 -0.57
C GLN A 115 0.24 -3.68 -0.13
N SER A 116 0.87 -2.54 -0.42
CA SER A 116 2.25 -2.26 -0.01
C SER A 116 2.38 -2.22 1.52
N ALA A 117 1.46 -1.54 2.20
CA ALA A 117 1.44 -1.48 3.66
C ALA A 117 1.22 -2.88 4.30
N ALA A 118 0.38 -3.72 3.70
CA ALA A 118 0.15 -5.08 4.15
C ALA A 118 1.38 -5.97 3.97
N ALA A 119 2.11 -5.81 2.87
CA ALA A 119 3.38 -6.51 2.64
C ALA A 119 4.44 -6.13 3.68
N ASP A 120 4.58 -4.82 3.97
CA ASP A 120 5.49 -4.32 5.00
C ASP A 120 5.15 -4.84 6.40
N ALA A 121 3.86 -4.84 6.75
CA ALA A 121 3.39 -5.39 8.02
C ALA A 121 3.72 -6.89 8.13
N SER A 122 3.50 -7.64 7.05
CA SER A 122 3.81 -9.08 6.98
C SER A 122 5.31 -9.33 7.18
N LEU A 123 6.18 -8.52 6.56
CA LEU A 123 7.63 -8.60 6.74
C LEU A 123 8.04 -8.33 8.19
N ARG A 124 7.42 -7.35 8.86
CA ARG A 124 7.68 -7.05 10.28
C ARG A 124 7.28 -8.23 11.17
N VAL A 125 6.15 -8.87 10.90
CA VAL A 125 5.70 -10.06 11.64
C VAL A 125 6.68 -11.23 11.45
N GLN A 126 7.14 -11.48 10.22
CA GLN A 126 8.13 -12.53 9.96
C GLN A 126 9.44 -12.27 10.70
N ARG A 127 9.94 -11.02 10.69
CA ARG A 127 11.14 -10.64 11.44
C ARG A 127 10.96 -10.83 12.95
N ALA A 128 9.81 -10.44 13.49
CA ALA A 128 9.50 -10.63 14.91
C ALA A 128 9.47 -12.12 15.29
N ARG A 129 8.88 -12.98 14.45
CA ARG A 129 8.91 -14.44 14.65
C ARG A 129 10.35 -14.98 14.67
N ALA A 130 11.17 -14.59 13.71
CA ALA A 130 12.57 -15.00 13.67
C ALA A 130 13.35 -14.60 14.94
N MET A 131 13.10 -13.39 15.47
CA MET A 131 13.70 -12.96 16.75
C MET A 131 13.22 -13.78 17.95
N LEU A 132 11.94 -14.18 17.97
CA LEU A 132 11.40 -15.05 19.03
C LEU A 132 11.98 -16.45 18.96
N ASP A 133 12.13 -17.01 17.75
CA ASP A 133 12.75 -18.31 17.53
C ASP A 133 14.23 -18.31 17.98
N GLU A 134 14.96 -17.24 17.67
CA GLU A 134 16.33 -17.07 18.15
C GLU A 134 16.40 -16.98 19.69
N LEU A 135 15.49 -16.22 20.32
CA LEU A 135 15.42 -16.10 21.78
C LEU A 135 15.11 -17.45 22.43
N ALA A 136 14.18 -18.22 21.86
CA ALA A 136 13.85 -19.57 22.31
C ALA A 136 15.07 -20.50 22.22
N ALA A 137 15.82 -20.46 21.10
CA ALA A 137 17.04 -21.24 20.94
C ALA A 137 18.14 -20.84 21.95
N ARG A 138 18.34 -19.53 22.20
CA ARG A 138 19.27 -19.05 23.22
C ARG A 138 18.89 -19.52 24.62
N LYS A 139 17.59 -19.44 24.96
CA LYS A 139 17.06 -19.94 26.25
C LYS A 139 17.29 -21.44 26.41
N ALA A 140 17.02 -22.23 25.37
CA ALA A 140 17.21 -23.68 25.41
C ALA A 140 18.68 -24.07 25.65
N ARG A 141 19.64 -23.36 25.01
CA ARG A 141 21.08 -23.58 25.26
C ARG A 141 21.46 -23.24 26.70
N ALA A 142 21.04 -22.07 27.19
CA ALA A 142 21.32 -21.65 28.57
C ALA A 142 20.75 -22.62 29.61
N GLN A 143 19.55 -23.16 29.38
CA GLN A 143 18.96 -24.19 30.23
C GLN A 143 19.74 -25.51 30.16
N GLY A 144 20.22 -25.90 28.98
CA GLY A 144 21.10 -27.06 28.81
C GLY A 144 22.41 -26.94 29.60
N GLU A 145 23.05 -25.77 29.55
CA GLU A 145 24.26 -25.47 30.31
C GLU A 145 24.02 -25.51 31.83
N LEU A 146 22.93 -24.90 32.31
CA LEU A 146 22.55 -24.97 33.73
C LEU A 146 22.34 -26.40 34.19
N ASN A 147 21.60 -27.20 33.43
CA ASN A 147 21.37 -28.61 33.77
C ASN A 147 22.68 -29.42 33.82
N GLN A 148 23.63 -29.15 32.92
CA GLN A 148 24.96 -29.80 32.95
C GLN A 148 25.74 -29.42 34.21
N LEU A 149 25.73 -28.14 34.60
CA LEU A 149 26.40 -27.67 35.81
C LEU A 149 25.76 -28.26 37.07
N THR A 150 24.44 -28.36 37.13
CA THR A 150 23.73 -29.02 38.24
C THR A 150 24.10 -30.50 38.35
N GLN A 151 24.12 -31.23 37.23
CA GLN A 151 24.54 -32.64 37.23
C GLN A 151 26.00 -32.82 37.65
N GLN A 152 26.90 -31.92 37.25
CA GLN A 152 28.30 -31.94 37.68
C GLN A 152 28.46 -31.68 39.18
N ALA A 153 27.65 -30.78 39.75
CA ALA A 153 27.65 -30.50 41.19
C ALA A 153 27.13 -31.69 42.01
N ASP A 154 26.05 -32.34 41.54
CA ASP A 154 25.44 -33.48 42.22
C ASP A 154 26.30 -34.76 42.13
N ALA A 155 27.12 -34.92 41.09
CA ALA A 155 27.96 -36.10 40.89
C ALA A 155 29.13 -36.23 41.91
N GLY A 156 29.35 -35.23 42.77
CA GLY A 156 30.45 -35.19 43.74
C GLY A 156 31.84 -35.02 43.08
N PRO A 157 32.89 -34.68 43.85
CA PRO A 157 34.24 -34.54 43.31
C PRO A 157 34.68 -35.87 42.70
N ALA A 158 34.90 -35.88 41.38
CA ALA A 158 35.41 -37.05 40.70
C ALA A 158 36.72 -37.51 41.38
N PRO A 159 36.89 -38.80 41.66
CA PRO A 159 38.13 -39.31 42.26
C PRO A 159 39.31 -38.95 41.35
N VAL A 160 40.30 -38.27 41.94
CA VAL A 160 41.51 -37.83 41.26
C VAL A 160 42.33 -39.06 40.86
N THR A 161 42.07 -39.62 39.69
CA THR A 161 42.93 -40.65 39.10
C THR A 161 44.13 -39.97 38.45
N THR A 162 45.20 -39.83 39.22
CA THR A 162 46.55 -39.51 38.75
C THR A 162 46.98 -40.54 37.71
N THR A 163 46.82 -40.21 36.43
CA THR A 163 47.32 -41.05 35.33
C THR A 163 48.48 -40.34 34.62
N PRO A 164 49.62 -41.02 34.37
CA PRO A 164 50.85 -40.36 33.94
C PRO A 164 50.77 -39.86 32.50
N ALA A 165 51.43 -38.73 32.24
CA ALA A 165 51.59 -38.13 30.94
C ALA A 165 52.24 -39.09 29.94
N THR A 166 51.54 -39.42 28.85
CA THR A 166 52.17 -39.93 27.63
C THR A 166 51.78 -39.06 26.45
N THR A 167 52.80 -38.41 25.90
CA THR A 167 52.81 -37.64 24.67
C THR A 167 52.54 -38.54 23.47
N LYS A 168 51.40 -38.37 22.80
CA LYS A 168 51.21 -38.85 21.43
C LYS A 168 50.55 -37.79 20.55
N LYS A 169 51.39 -37.24 19.67
CA LYS A 169 51.07 -36.47 18.47
C LYS A 169 50.26 -37.35 17.51
N PRO A 170 49.22 -36.79 16.84
CA PRO A 170 49.06 -37.11 15.43
C PRO A 170 48.89 -35.85 14.58
N ALA A 171 49.62 -35.86 13.48
CA ALA A 171 49.42 -34.98 12.35
C ALA A 171 48.20 -35.45 11.55
N SER A 172 47.35 -34.52 11.12
CA SER A 172 46.89 -34.38 9.72
C SER A 172 45.87 -33.25 9.61
N LYS A 173 46.08 -32.41 8.59
CA LYS A 173 45.25 -31.25 8.24
C LYS A 173 43.98 -31.73 7.52
N PRO A 174 42.77 -31.25 7.87
CA PRO A 174 41.64 -31.36 6.96
C PRO A 174 41.70 -30.24 5.92
N VAL A 175 41.80 -30.64 4.65
CA VAL A 175 41.58 -29.78 3.49
C VAL A 175 40.10 -29.39 3.49
N ILE A 176 39.81 -28.11 3.71
CA ILE A 176 38.47 -27.56 3.54
C ILE A 176 38.24 -27.40 2.04
N ALA A 177 37.43 -28.29 1.47
CA ALA A 177 36.89 -28.13 0.13
C ALA A 177 35.91 -26.95 0.13
N VAL A 178 36.26 -25.92 -0.65
CA VAL A 178 35.41 -24.78 -0.96
C VAL A 178 34.27 -25.28 -1.88
N PRO A 179 32.99 -25.12 -1.53
CA PRO A 179 31.90 -25.37 -2.47
C PRO A 179 31.93 -24.33 -3.61
N PRO A 180 31.77 -24.73 -4.88
CA PRO A 180 31.74 -23.79 -6.00
C PRO A 180 30.37 -23.09 -6.06
N GLY A 181 30.43 -21.75 -6.07
CA GLY A 181 29.55 -20.91 -6.89
C GLY A 181 28.04 -20.96 -6.63
N GLN A 182 27.55 -20.02 -5.82
CA GLN A 182 26.35 -19.26 -6.21
C GLN A 182 26.67 -17.77 -6.21
N SER A 183 27.02 -17.32 -7.41
CA SER A 183 27.00 -15.93 -7.83
C SER A 183 25.55 -15.45 -7.83
N THR A 184 25.13 -14.74 -6.78
CA THR A 184 23.99 -13.83 -6.91
C THR A 184 24.54 -12.49 -7.38
N ALA A 185 24.53 -12.32 -8.70
CA ALA A 185 24.85 -11.10 -9.38
C ALA A 185 24.13 -9.90 -8.74
N ALA A 186 24.92 -8.89 -8.37
CA ALA A 186 24.41 -7.58 -8.04
C ALA A 186 23.69 -6.97 -9.26
N PRO A 187 22.53 -6.33 -9.10
CA PRO A 187 21.92 -5.58 -10.18
C PRO A 187 22.80 -4.36 -10.51
N LYS A 188 23.33 -4.33 -11.74
CA LYS A 188 23.88 -3.12 -12.36
C LYS A 188 22.83 -2.01 -12.33
N PRO A 189 23.12 -0.81 -11.79
CA PRO A 189 22.26 0.35 -12.02
C PRO A 189 22.42 0.77 -13.47
N GLY A 190 21.39 0.49 -14.27
CA GLY A 190 21.28 0.95 -15.65
C GLY A 190 21.10 2.48 -15.67
N ALA A 191 22.20 3.19 -15.86
CA ALA A 191 22.21 4.58 -16.28
C ALA A 191 21.66 4.66 -17.71
N LYS A 192 20.37 4.98 -17.88
CA LYS A 192 19.80 5.34 -19.18
C LYS A 192 19.89 6.86 -19.35
N LYS A 193 21.01 7.28 -19.95
CA LYS A 193 21.23 8.63 -20.48
C LYS A 193 20.85 8.60 -21.96
N GLY A 194 19.93 9.47 -22.37
CA GLY A 194 19.52 9.66 -23.77
C GLY A 194 18.09 10.22 -23.80
N GLY A 195 17.84 11.50 -24.04
CA GLY A 195 18.65 12.48 -24.76
C GLY A 195 18.45 12.31 -26.26
N GLY A 196 17.25 12.65 -26.75
CA GLY A 196 16.87 12.61 -28.15
C GLY A 196 15.80 13.66 -28.42
N LYS A 197 16.27 14.79 -28.96
CA LYS A 197 15.64 15.96 -29.59
C LYS A 197 14.12 16.01 -29.72
#